data_AF-A0A916GUH6-F1
#
_entry.id   AF-A0A916GUH6-F1
#
_cell.length_a   1.000
_cell.length_b   1.000
_cell.length_c   1.000
_cell.angle_alpha   90.00
_cell.angle_beta   90.00
_cell.angle_gamma   90.00
#
_symmetry.space_group_name_H-M   'P 1'
#
loop_
_entity.id
_entity.type
_entity.pdbx_description
1 polymer ?
#
loop_
_entity_poly.entity_id
_entity_poly.type
_entity_poly.pdbx_seq_one_letter_code
_entity_poly.pdbx_strand_id
1 'polypeptide(L)'
;MTALAQPTPLSPVSRPSLSLCDLPPDPAARPGDPVPLAEPLDAPRNPHHPHHPDDPDDSPARPHTDPPSTLLLDGRGGYSYHPTADLPKLILDFNPSAQVAAHILEALCDPQYSLLAVARMHDATLDALLAWMDRPDIQARMARAQTATSRRNRLAATSLLHRVLTGLERSVDEYIDEVANDPLDPTDRSAREQRRRSRETSRKASWLIYLISRSHPTPAPTDPPPSNTRDTANPAHPARRKPPRATASDSSDPDSPETLTVKPATPPASRRATHPTSQRPPPVT
;
A
#
# COMPACT_ATOMS: atom_id res chain seq x y z
N MET A 1 16.33 57.93 -23.30
CA MET A 1 15.59 58.02 -22.02
C MET A 1 14.43 57.06 -22.12
N THR A 2 14.53 55.90 -21.47
CA THR A 2 13.57 54.80 -21.63
C THR A 2 12.74 54.69 -20.36
N ALA A 3 11.46 55.01 -20.44
CA ALA A 3 10.58 55.01 -19.27
C ALA A 3 10.27 53.58 -18.83
N LEU A 4 10.70 53.22 -17.61
CA LEU A 4 10.34 51.96 -16.96
C LEU A 4 8.88 52.06 -16.49
N ALA A 5 8.00 51.28 -17.11
CA ALA A 5 6.61 51.16 -16.67
C ALA A 5 6.54 50.49 -15.29
N GLN A 6 5.91 51.16 -14.32
CA GLN A 6 5.71 50.59 -12.99
C GLN A 6 4.61 49.52 -13.00
N PRO A 7 4.79 48.38 -12.29
CA PRO A 7 3.78 47.33 -12.22
C PRO A 7 2.55 47.81 -11.45
N THR A 8 1.38 47.68 -12.07
CA THR A 8 0.10 48.05 -11.45
C THR A 8 -0.23 47.07 -10.30
N PRO A 9 -0.56 47.56 -9.08
CA PRO A 9 -0.92 46.67 -7.98
C PRO A 9 -2.27 46.00 -8.26
N LEU A 10 -2.28 44.66 -8.25
CA LEU A 10 -3.51 43.87 -8.38
C LEU A 10 -4.36 44.04 -7.12
N SER A 11 -5.59 44.52 -7.29
CA SER A 11 -6.55 44.68 -6.19
C SER A 11 -6.84 43.34 -5.50
N PRO A 12 -6.97 43.31 -4.16
CA PRO A 12 -7.31 42.09 -3.45
C PRO A 12 -8.71 41.62 -3.84
N VAL A 13 -8.81 40.41 -4.36
CA VAL A 13 -10.10 39.77 -4.67
C VAL A 13 -10.79 39.42 -3.35
N SER A 14 -11.80 40.21 -2.97
CA SER A 14 -12.71 39.88 -1.87
C SER A 14 -13.37 38.53 -2.14
N ARG A 15 -12.93 37.50 -1.40
CA ARG A 15 -13.62 36.21 -1.38
C ARG A 15 -14.94 36.36 -0.63
N PRO A 16 -16.09 35.99 -1.21
CA PRO A 16 -17.35 35.96 -0.47
C PRO A 16 -17.23 34.94 0.66
N SER A 17 -17.52 35.37 1.89
CA SER A 17 -17.58 34.48 3.05
C SER A 17 -18.85 33.63 2.94
N LEU A 18 -18.70 32.39 2.50
CA LEU A 18 -19.82 31.43 2.44
C LEU A 18 -20.15 30.96 3.86
N SER A 19 -21.13 31.63 4.47
CA SER A 19 -21.73 31.20 5.74
C SER A 19 -22.42 29.85 5.56
N LEU A 20 -21.93 28.82 6.26
CA LEU A 20 -22.35 27.42 6.09
C LEU A 20 -23.63 27.07 6.89
N CYS A 21 -24.51 28.04 7.14
CA CYS A 21 -25.59 27.91 8.14
C CYS A 21 -27.04 28.11 7.64
N ASP A 22 -27.26 28.52 6.39
CA ASP A 22 -28.61 28.72 5.83
C ASP A 22 -28.93 27.72 4.70
N LEU A 23 -29.12 26.46 5.09
CA LEU A 23 -29.84 25.48 4.27
C LEU A 23 -31.27 25.40 4.81
N PRO A 24 -32.30 25.80 4.03
CA PRO A 24 -33.67 25.75 4.49
C PRO A 24 -34.11 24.30 4.74
N PRO A 25 -34.93 24.03 5.77
CA PRO A 25 -35.45 22.69 6.02
C PRO A 25 -36.35 22.24 4.88
N ASP A 26 -36.12 21.02 4.38
CA ASP A 26 -36.89 20.42 3.29
C ASP A 26 -38.36 20.19 3.73
N PRO A 27 -39.35 20.84 3.08
CA PRO A 27 -40.75 20.75 3.48
C PRO A 27 -41.45 19.42 3.08
N ALA A 28 -40.73 18.45 2.50
CA ALA A 28 -41.32 17.24 1.93
C ALA A 28 -41.58 16.08 2.92
N ALA A 29 -41.08 16.14 4.16
CA ALA A 29 -41.22 15.05 5.13
C ALA A 29 -42.58 15.07 5.88
N ARG A 30 -43.64 14.58 5.22
CA ARG A 30 -44.95 14.34 5.88
C ARG A 30 -44.88 13.13 6.82
N PRO A 31 -45.19 13.27 8.13
CA PRO A 31 -45.31 12.12 9.02
C PRO A 31 -46.66 11.43 8.79
N GLY A 32 -46.68 10.30 8.07
CA GLY A 32 -47.88 9.49 7.93
C GLY A 32 -47.99 8.61 6.69
N ASP A 33 -47.18 8.84 5.65
CA ASP A 33 -47.21 7.96 4.47
C ASP A 33 -46.61 6.59 4.83
N PRO A 34 -47.34 5.48 4.59
CA PRO A 34 -46.81 4.15 4.83
C PRO A 34 -45.65 3.91 3.87
N VAL A 35 -44.47 3.62 4.43
CA VAL A 35 -43.30 3.22 3.65
C VAL A 35 -43.72 2.09 2.71
N PRO A 36 -43.63 2.25 1.37
CA PRO A 36 -43.91 1.15 0.47
C PRO A 36 -42.94 0.03 0.84
N LEU A 37 -43.49 -1.13 1.20
CA LEU A 37 -42.71 -2.36 1.38
C LEU A 37 -41.89 -2.54 0.12
N ALA A 38 -40.59 -2.27 0.21
CA ALA A 38 -39.67 -2.49 -0.88
C ALA A 38 -39.79 -3.98 -1.24
N GLU A 39 -40.20 -4.26 -2.48
CA GLU A 39 -40.22 -5.63 -2.96
C GLU A 39 -38.84 -6.25 -2.69
N PRO A 40 -38.78 -7.47 -2.14
CA PRO A 40 -37.50 -8.10 -1.91
C PRO A 40 -36.81 -8.21 -3.26
N LEU A 41 -35.69 -7.49 -3.44
CA LEU A 41 -34.83 -7.69 -4.59
C LEU A 41 -34.53 -9.19 -4.65
N ASP A 42 -34.98 -9.84 -5.71
CA ASP A 42 -34.65 -11.22 -6.01
C ASP A 42 -33.12 -11.33 -5.95
N ALA A 43 -32.62 -11.93 -4.87
CA ALA A 43 -31.23 -12.28 -4.77
C ALA A 43 -30.93 -13.17 -5.98
N PRO A 44 -29.83 -12.92 -6.72
CA PRO A 44 -29.53 -13.72 -7.90
C PRO A 44 -29.45 -15.18 -7.46
N ARG A 45 -30.47 -15.96 -7.85
CA ARG A 45 -30.52 -17.41 -7.65
C ARG A 45 -29.24 -17.96 -8.24
N ASN A 46 -28.28 -18.29 -7.37
CA ASN A 46 -27.07 -18.97 -7.76
C ASN A 46 -27.52 -20.29 -8.40
N PRO A 47 -27.44 -20.44 -9.74
CA PRO A 47 -28.02 -21.59 -10.39
C PRO A 47 -27.22 -22.79 -9.94
N HIS A 48 -27.90 -23.75 -9.29
CA HIS A 48 -27.33 -24.98 -8.78
C HIS A 48 -26.26 -25.50 -9.74
N HIS A 49 -24.99 -25.37 -9.34
CA HIS A 49 -23.92 -26.09 -10.00
C HIS A 49 -24.18 -27.55 -9.65
N PRO A 50 -24.58 -28.41 -10.60
CA PRO A 50 -24.83 -29.80 -10.26
C PRO A 50 -23.48 -30.37 -9.85
N HIS A 51 -23.41 -30.94 -8.64
CA HIS A 51 -22.35 -31.88 -8.33
C HIS A 51 -22.38 -32.94 -9.43
N HIS A 52 -21.31 -32.99 -10.22
CA HIS A 52 -20.99 -34.13 -11.06
C HIS A 52 -20.27 -35.12 -10.15
N PRO A 53 -20.92 -36.20 -9.67
CA PRO A 53 -20.17 -37.35 -9.18
C PRO A 53 -19.53 -38.05 -10.39
N ASP A 54 -18.46 -38.80 -10.15
CA ASP A 54 -17.91 -39.77 -11.09
C ASP A 54 -17.27 -39.21 -12.38
N ASP A 55 -16.29 -38.32 -12.22
CA ASP A 55 -15.11 -38.35 -13.09
C ASP A 55 -14.07 -39.30 -12.44
N PRO A 56 -13.85 -40.51 -12.96
CA PRO A 56 -12.77 -41.37 -12.49
C PRO A 56 -11.43 -40.77 -12.92
N ASP A 57 -10.59 -40.40 -11.95
CA ASP A 57 -9.24 -39.88 -12.15
C ASP A 57 -8.27 -40.99 -12.62
N ASP A 58 -8.50 -41.48 -13.83
CA ASP A 58 -7.58 -42.34 -14.59
C ASP A 58 -6.66 -41.45 -15.45
N SER A 59 -5.96 -40.53 -14.79
CA SER A 59 -4.86 -39.78 -15.37
C SER A 59 -3.64 -40.71 -15.44
N PRO A 60 -3.30 -41.31 -16.61
CA PRO A 60 -2.15 -42.22 -16.68
C PRO A 60 -0.89 -41.46 -16.29
N ALA A 61 -0.10 -42.09 -15.41
CA ALA A 61 1.11 -41.51 -14.81
C ALA A 61 1.97 -40.83 -15.88
N ARG A 62 1.98 -39.49 -15.90
CA ARG A 62 2.88 -38.73 -16.75
C ARG A 62 4.31 -39.13 -16.38
N PRO A 63 5.13 -39.64 -17.31
CA PRO A 63 6.49 -40.02 -16.98
C PRO A 63 7.23 -38.79 -16.46
N HIS A 64 7.96 -39.00 -15.37
CA HIS A 64 8.80 -37.97 -14.74
C HIS A 64 9.99 -37.69 -15.67
N THR A 65 9.76 -36.94 -16.74
CA THR A 65 10.83 -36.38 -17.57
C THR A 65 11.53 -35.32 -16.76
N ASP A 66 12.55 -35.74 -16.01
CA ASP A 66 13.51 -34.83 -15.40
C ASP A 66 14.01 -33.85 -16.48
N PRO A 67 13.85 -32.52 -16.28
CA PRO A 67 14.51 -31.58 -17.18
C PRO A 67 16.02 -31.82 -17.05
N PRO A 68 16.76 -31.98 -18.16
CA PRO A 68 18.19 -32.26 -18.11
C PRO A 68 18.90 -31.12 -17.39
N SER A 69 19.33 -31.39 -16.16
CA SER A 69 19.99 -30.45 -15.25
C SER A 69 21.45 -30.23 -15.64
N THR A 70 21.66 -29.80 -16.89
CA THR A 70 22.96 -29.48 -17.48
C THR A 70 22.85 -28.31 -18.45
N LEU A 71 22.25 -27.20 -18.03
CA LEU A 71 22.83 -25.90 -18.37
C LEU A 71 24.06 -25.70 -17.46
N LEU A 72 25.13 -26.42 -17.82
CA LEU A 72 26.46 -26.15 -17.35
C LEU A 72 26.80 -24.73 -17.81
N LEU A 73 26.61 -23.77 -16.92
CA LEU A 73 26.83 -22.35 -17.19
C LEU A 73 28.34 -22.12 -17.29
N ASP A 74 28.90 -22.42 -18.45
CA ASP A 74 30.33 -22.40 -18.71
C ASP A 74 30.84 -20.95 -18.58
N GLY A 75 31.44 -20.65 -17.43
CA GLY A 75 31.73 -19.30 -16.91
C GLY A 75 32.85 -18.56 -17.66
N ARG A 76 32.98 -18.82 -18.97
CA ARG A 76 33.97 -18.26 -19.88
C ARG A 76 33.38 -17.76 -21.20
N GLY A 77 32.05 -17.68 -21.30
CA GLY A 77 31.36 -16.82 -22.27
C GLY A 77 31.62 -15.34 -21.98
N GLY A 78 32.86 -14.90 -22.23
CA GLY A 78 33.23 -13.49 -22.21
C GLY A 78 32.54 -12.78 -23.36
N TYR A 79 31.29 -12.35 -23.13
CA TYR A 79 30.63 -11.34 -23.95
C TYR A 79 31.34 -10.01 -23.73
N SER A 80 32.57 -9.90 -24.27
CA SER A 80 33.15 -8.63 -24.61
C SER A 80 32.25 -8.01 -25.66
N TYR A 81 31.24 -7.28 -25.18
CA TYR A 81 30.67 -6.15 -25.89
C TYR A 81 31.84 -5.28 -26.30
N HIS A 82 32.37 -5.53 -27.51
CA HIS A 82 33.15 -4.54 -28.20
C HIS A 82 32.15 -3.44 -28.56
N PRO A 83 32.24 -2.24 -27.98
CA PRO A 83 31.51 -1.10 -28.52
C PRO A 83 32.10 -0.86 -29.91
N THR A 84 31.48 -1.44 -30.93
CA THR A 84 31.78 -1.13 -32.32
C THR A 84 31.51 0.35 -32.49
N ALA A 85 32.59 1.13 -32.64
CA ALA A 85 32.59 2.58 -32.47
C ALA A 85 31.75 3.34 -33.52
N ASP A 86 31.22 2.63 -34.51
CA ASP A 86 30.25 3.09 -35.49
C ASP A 86 28.81 2.69 -35.11
N LEU A 87 28.39 2.98 -33.88
CA LEU A 87 26.95 3.13 -33.62
C LEU A 87 26.43 4.25 -34.53
N PRO A 88 25.37 4.03 -35.33
CA PRO A 88 24.89 5.04 -36.25
C PRO A 88 24.49 6.29 -35.46
N LYS A 89 25.05 7.43 -35.86
CA LYS A 89 24.92 8.74 -35.21
C LYS A 89 23.46 9.18 -34.95
N LEU A 90 22.52 8.55 -35.65
CA LEU A 90 21.06 8.67 -35.55
C LEU A 90 20.48 8.37 -34.14
N ILE A 91 21.20 7.70 -33.25
CA ILE A 91 20.71 7.44 -31.87
C ILE A 91 20.68 8.72 -31.01
N LEU A 92 21.48 9.74 -31.35
CA LEU A 92 21.70 10.93 -30.51
C LEU A 92 20.72 12.10 -30.75
N ASP A 93 19.93 12.09 -31.82
CA ASP A 93 19.13 13.26 -32.24
C ASP A 93 17.69 13.28 -31.68
N PHE A 94 17.36 12.42 -30.70
CA PHE A 94 16.04 12.45 -30.05
C PHE A 94 15.93 13.61 -29.04
N ASN A 95 15.52 14.78 -29.57
CA ASN A 95 15.25 15.98 -28.80
C ASN A 95 13.79 16.44 -29.02
N PRO A 96 12.81 15.79 -28.38
CA PRO A 96 11.39 16.11 -28.56
C PRO A 96 11.06 17.55 -28.16
N SER A 97 10.02 18.12 -28.81
CA SER A 97 9.52 19.45 -28.45
C SER A 97 9.04 19.49 -26.99
N ALA A 98 8.99 20.68 -26.38
CA ALA A 98 8.59 20.82 -24.98
C ALA A 98 7.19 20.23 -24.66
N GLN A 99 6.28 20.23 -25.63
CA GLN A 99 4.95 19.61 -25.54
C GLN A 99 5.03 18.09 -25.60
N VAL A 100 5.75 17.53 -26.59
CA VAL A 100 5.96 16.07 -26.70
C VAL A 100 6.69 15.52 -25.48
N ALA A 101 7.71 16.25 -24.98
CA ALA A 101 8.40 15.95 -23.73
C ALA A 101 7.47 15.92 -22.50
N ALA A 102 6.41 16.72 -22.47
CA ALA A 102 5.42 16.68 -21.39
C ALA A 102 4.54 15.42 -21.49
N HIS A 103 4.08 15.05 -22.69
CA HIS A 103 3.32 13.82 -22.92
C HIS A 103 4.14 12.56 -22.66
N ILE A 104 5.43 12.52 -23.04
CA ILE A 104 6.34 11.43 -22.68
C ILE A 104 6.43 11.28 -21.16
N LEU A 105 6.63 12.39 -20.42
CA LEU A 105 6.71 12.35 -18.95
C LEU A 105 5.39 11.91 -18.29
N GLU A 106 4.24 12.26 -18.88
CA GLU A 106 2.92 11.81 -18.44
C GLU A 106 2.76 10.30 -18.68
N ALA A 107 3.07 9.80 -19.87
CA ALA A 107 3.03 8.38 -20.21
C ALA A 107 3.99 7.53 -19.36
N LEU A 108 5.18 8.07 -19.03
CA LEU A 108 6.15 7.44 -18.12
C LEU A 108 5.66 7.39 -16.65
N CYS A 109 4.61 8.14 -16.28
CA CYS A 109 4.01 8.09 -14.94
C CYS A 109 2.83 7.10 -14.85
N ASP A 110 2.35 6.55 -15.96
CA ASP A 110 1.23 5.61 -15.99
C ASP A 110 1.75 4.15 -15.99
N PRO A 111 1.38 3.33 -14.97
CA PRO A 111 1.85 1.96 -14.84
C PRO A 111 1.33 1.00 -15.93
N GLN A 112 0.38 1.40 -16.78
CA GLN A 112 -0.11 0.57 -17.88
C GLN A 112 0.83 0.55 -19.10
N TYR A 113 1.71 1.55 -19.26
CA TYR A 113 2.62 1.61 -20.40
C TYR A 113 4.01 1.06 -20.06
N SER A 114 4.47 0.08 -20.84
CA SER A 114 5.87 -0.33 -20.81
C SER A 114 6.77 0.74 -21.46
N LEU A 115 8.03 0.84 -21.03
CA LEU A 115 8.98 1.82 -21.58
C LEU A 115 9.15 1.69 -23.11
N LEU A 116 9.12 0.46 -23.64
CA LEU A 116 9.14 0.19 -25.08
C LEU A 116 7.86 0.66 -25.79
N ALA A 117 6.70 0.57 -25.14
CA ALA A 117 5.45 1.11 -25.68
C ALA A 117 5.46 2.64 -25.72
N VAL A 118 5.99 3.31 -24.69
CA VAL A 118 6.18 4.77 -24.69
C VAL A 118 7.14 5.20 -25.80
N ALA A 119 8.26 4.50 -25.99
CA ALA A 119 9.19 4.79 -27.09
C ALA A 119 8.50 4.69 -28.46
N ARG A 120 7.76 3.60 -28.72
CA ARG A 120 7.00 3.40 -29.96
C ARG A 120 5.88 4.43 -30.17
N MET A 121 5.21 4.86 -29.11
CA MET A 121 4.12 5.86 -29.17
C MET A 121 4.62 7.26 -29.57
N HIS A 122 5.93 7.51 -29.46
CA HIS A 122 6.56 8.79 -29.80
C HIS A 122 7.63 8.65 -30.90
N ASP A 123 7.52 7.61 -31.74
CA ASP A 123 8.43 7.30 -32.86
C ASP A 123 9.93 7.28 -32.48
N ALA A 124 10.22 6.92 -31.22
CA ALA A 124 11.56 6.87 -30.65
C ALA A 124 12.11 5.43 -30.59
N THR A 125 13.42 5.28 -30.73
CA THR A 125 14.09 4.04 -30.32
C THR A 125 14.19 3.99 -28.79
N LEU A 126 14.22 2.79 -28.21
CA LEU A 126 14.33 2.60 -26.76
C LEU A 126 15.61 3.26 -26.21
N ASP A 127 16.74 3.09 -26.91
CA ASP A 127 18.03 3.65 -26.51
C ASP A 127 18.04 5.18 -26.55
N ALA A 128 17.39 5.78 -27.54
CA ALA A 128 17.28 7.24 -27.63
C ALA A 128 16.35 7.82 -26.56
N LEU A 129 15.27 7.13 -26.20
CA LEU A 129 14.43 7.50 -25.06
C LEU A 129 15.21 7.39 -23.73
N LEU A 130 15.98 6.31 -23.54
CA LEU A 130 16.84 6.12 -22.36
C LEU A 130 17.90 7.23 -22.25
N ALA A 131 18.62 7.52 -23.34
CA ALA A 131 19.61 8.61 -23.37
C ALA A 131 18.98 9.99 -23.10
N TRP A 132 17.75 10.22 -23.55
CA TRP A 132 17.00 11.44 -23.25
C TRP A 132 16.55 11.50 -21.78
N MET A 133 16.11 10.38 -21.20
CA MET A 133 15.75 10.28 -19.78
C MET A 133 16.94 10.47 -18.84
N ASP A 134 18.16 10.09 -19.26
CA ASP A 134 19.37 10.24 -18.46
C ASP A 134 19.84 11.70 -18.34
N ARG A 135 19.31 12.61 -19.16
CA ARG A 135 19.63 14.04 -19.09
C ARG A 135 19.21 14.63 -17.72
N PRO A 136 20.05 15.44 -17.05
CA PRO A 136 19.80 15.91 -15.69
C PRO A 136 18.58 16.84 -15.58
N ASP A 137 18.25 17.58 -16.65
CA ASP A 137 17.03 18.41 -16.73
C ASP A 137 15.76 17.55 -16.78
N ILE A 138 15.81 16.40 -17.44
CA ILE A 138 14.70 15.44 -17.52
C ILE A 138 14.57 14.65 -16.21
N GLN A 139 15.67 14.14 -15.64
CA GLN A 139 15.66 13.49 -14.32
C GLN A 139 15.06 14.40 -13.24
N ALA A 140 15.43 15.69 -13.21
CA ALA A 140 14.87 16.66 -12.27
C ALA A 140 13.36 16.91 -12.48
N ARG A 141 12.86 16.83 -13.71
CA ARG A 141 11.41 16.90 -14.01
C ARG A 141 10.69 15.62 -13.56
N MET A 142 11.27 14.45 -13.81
CA MET A 142 10.72 13.16 -13.37
C MET A 142 10.59 13.07 -11.85
N ALA A 143 11.63 13.45 -11.10
CA ALA A 143 11.61 13.45 -9.63
C ALA A 143 10.51 14.37 -9.05
N ARG A 144 10.26 15.52 -9.69
CA ARG A 144 9.16 16.43 -9.32
C ARG A 144 7.79 15.81 -9.62
N ALA A 145 7.63 15.17 -10.78
CA ALA A 145 6.40 14.47 -11.15
C ALA A 145 6.08 13.31 -10.18
N GLN A 146 7.07 12.45 -9.91
CA GLN A 146 6.97 11.36 -8.93
C GLN A 146 6.59 11.88 -7.54
N THR A 147 7.19 12.99 -7.08
CA THR A 147 6.85 13.64 -5.81
C THR A 147 5.41 14.13 -5.79
N ALA A 148 4.93 14.74 -6.89
CA ALA A 148 3.55 15.20 -7.01
C ALA A 148 2.54 14.04 -7.02
N THR A 149 2.82 12.98 -7.80
CA THR A 149 2.01 11.76 -7.85
C THR A 149 1.97 11.05 -6.49
N SER A 150 3.10 10.93 -5.80
CA SER A 150 3.16 10.37 -4.43
C SER A 150 2.29 11.17 -3.45
N ARG A 151 2.35 12.51 -3.50
CA ARG A 151 1.48 13.38 -2.68
C ARG A 151 -0.01 13.22 -3.04
N ARG A 152 -0.36 13.13 -4.32
CA ARG A 152 -1.73 12.88 -4.79
C ARG A 152 -2.25 11.52 -4.35
N ASN A 153 -1.46 10.47 -4.50
CA ASN A 153 -1.82 9.10 -4.10
C ASN A 153 -2.00 9.01 -2.59
N ARG A 154 -1.14 9.66 -1.81
CA ARG A 154 -1.32 9.79 -0.35
C ARG A 154 -2.61 10.52 0.00
N LEU A 155 -2.95 11.62 -0.67
CA LEU A 155 -4.20 12.35 -0.44
C LEU A 155 -5.44 11.51 -0.78
N ALA A 156 -5.40 10.76 -1.89
CA ALA A 156 -6.46 9.85 -2.30
C ALA A 156 -6.59 8.65 -1.34
N ALA A 157 -5.48 8.13 -0.81
CA ALA A 157 -5.53 7.12 0.25
C ALA A 157 -6.17 7.69 1.53
N THR A 158 -5.82 8.93 1.92
CA THR A 158 -6.45 9.61 3.07
C THR A 158 -7.97 9.77 2.90
N SER A 159 -8.48 10.12 1.72
CA SER A 159 -9.93 10.25 1.51
C SER A 159 -10.66 8.91 1.52
N LEU A 160 -9.97 7.79 1.25
CA LEU A 160 -10.51 6.44 1.36
C LEU A 160 -10.45 5.86 2.79
N LEU A 161 -9.68 6.45 3.72
CA LEU A 161 -9.52 5.93 5.10
C LEU A 161 -10.86 5.74 5.82
N HIS A 162 -11.84 6.63 5.61
CA HIS A 162 -13.16 6.48 6.22
C HIS A 162 -13.87 5.20 5.77
N ARG A 163 -13.81 4.86 4.47
CA ARG A 163 -14.40 3.62 3.93
C ARG A 163 -13.68 2.37 4.47
N VAL A 164 -12.36 2.46 4.64
CA VAL A 164 -11.57 1.39 5.27
C VAL A 164 -12.00 1.21 6.72
N LEU A 165 -12.10 2.29 7.49
CA LEU A 165 -12.52 2.27 8.90
C LEU A 165 -13.89 1.59 9.06
N THR A 166 -14.91 1.98 8.29
CA THR A 166 -16.23 1.33 8.34
C THR A 166 -16.21 -0.16 7.99
N GLY A 167 -15.33 -0.59 7.07
CA GLY A 167 -15.14 -2.01 6.76
C GLY A 167 -14.47 -2.80 7.90
N LEU A 168 -13.54 -2.17 8.62
CA LEU A 168 -12.87 -2.76 9.78
C LEU A 168 -13.79 -2.81 11.01
N GLU A 169 -14.59 -1.76 11.25
CA GLU A 169 -15.65 -1.72 12.27
C GLU A 169 -16.64 -2.86 12.05
N ARG A 170 -17.20 -2.96 10.84
CA ARG A 170 -18.09 -4.07 10.45
C ARG A 170 -17.47 -5.46 10.67
N SER A 171 -16.17 -5.63 10.40
CA SER A 171 -15.46 -6.90 10.63
C SER A 171 -15.31 -7.26 12.12
N VAL A 172 -15.36 -6.26 13.01
CA VAL A 172 -15.38 -6.46 14.47
C VAL A 172 -16.79 -6.74 14.94
N ASP A 173 -17.79 -5.99 14.47
CA ASP A 173 -19.20 -6.17 14.81
C ASP A 173 -19.73 -7.54 14.37
N GLU A 174 -19.42 -7.99 13.15
CA GLU A 174 -19.76 -9.34 12.65
C GLU A 174 -19.18 -10.44 13.54
N TYR A 175 -17.97 -10.25 14.10
CA TYR A 175 -17.38 -11.22 15.04
C TYR A 175 -18.04 -11.16 16.44
N ILE A 176 -18.45 -9.99 16.90
CA ILE A 176 -19.20 -9.85 18.17
C ILE A 176 -20.56 -10.53 18.05
N ASP A 177 -21.25 -10.33 16.93
CA ASP A 177 -22.53 -10.96 16.60
C ASP A 177 -22.40 -12.50 16.52
N GLU A 178 -21.42 -13.01 15.76
CA GLU A 178 -21.11 -14.44 15.67
C GLU A 178 -20.83 -15.06 17.06
N VAL A 179 -20.15 -14.34 17.96
CA VAL A 179 -19.86 -14.83 19.31
C VAL A 179 -21.07 -14.78 20.24
N ALA A 180 -21.92 -13.76 20.11
CA ALA A 180 -23.08 -13.55 20.98
C ALA A 180 -24.27 -14.44 20.61
N ASN A 181 -24.54 -14.61 19.31
CA ASN A 181 -25.78 -15.17 18.81
C ASN A 181 -25.66 -16.58 18.22
N ASP A 182 -24.47 -17.00 17.75
CA ASP A 182 -24.24 -18.37 17.23
C ASP A 182 -23.55 -19.27 18.27
N PRO A 183 -24.28 -20.13 19.02
CA PRO A 183 -23.69 -21.12 19.91
C PRO A 183 -22.95 -22.20 19.11
N LEU A 184 -21.66 -22.40 19.40
CA LEU A 184 -20.87 -23.45 18.76
C LEU A 184 -21.15 -24.83 19.36
N ASP A 185 -21.42 -25.81 18.48
CA ASP A 185 -21.30 -27.23 18.83
C ASP A 185 -19.80 -27.55 19.11
N PRO A 186 -19.44 -28.08 20.29
CA PRO A 186 -18.05 -28.45 20.60
C PRO A 186 -17.52 -29.60 19.73
N THR A 187 -18.40 -30.43 19.16
CA THR A 187 -18.04 -31.57 18.32
C THR A 187 -17.66 -31.14 16.91
N ASP A 188 -18.31 -30.10 16.34
CA ASP A 188 -17.96 -29.61 15.02
C ASP A 188 -16.56 -28.95 15.03
N ARG A 189 -15.66 -29.55 14.25
CA ARG A 189 -14.30 -29.03 14.04
C ARG A 189 -14.29 -27.88 13.03
N SER A 190 -15.21 -27.87 12.07
CA SER A 190 -15.30 -26.88 11.01
C SER A 190 -15.70 -25.51 11.57
N ALA A 191 -16.84 -25.43 12.26
CA ALA A 191 -17.30 -24.18 12.88
C ALA A 191 -16.28 -23.60 13.88
N ARG A 192 -15.59 -24.45 14.66
CA ARG A 192 -14.52 -23.99 15.57
C ARG A 192 -13.30 -23.41 14.84
N GLU A 193 -12.89 -23.99 13.71
CA GLU A 193 -11.81 -23.44 12.88
C GLU A 193 -12.25 -22.15 12.19
N GLN A 194 -13.51 -22.04 11.75
CA GLN A 194 -14.07 -20.81 11.21
C GLN A 194 -14.06 -19.69 12.25
N ARG A 195 -14.59 -19.91 13.47
CA ARG A 195 -14.55 -18.89 14.54
C ARG A 195 -13.12 -18.50 14.93
N ARG A 196 -12.15 -19.44 14.84
CA ARG A 196 -10.72 -19.14 15.03
C ARG A 196 -10.22 -18.14 13.98
N ARG A 197 -10.66 -18.28 12.72
CA ARG A 197 -10.33 -17.35 11.62
C ARG A 197 -11.04 -16.01 11.78
N SER A 198 -12.35 -15.99 12.06
CA SER A 198 -13.10 -14.75 12.34
C SER A 198 -12.43 -13.90 13.42
N ARG A 199 -12.05 -14.54 14.55
CA ARG A 199 -11.34 -13.89 15.65
C ARG A 199 -9.98 -13.30 15.22
N GLU A 200 -9.25 -13.99 14.36
CA GLU A 200 -7.94 -13.53 13.88
C GLU A 200 -8.09 -12.35 12.90
N THR A 201 -9.10 -12.38 12.04
CA THR A 201 -9.48 -11.26 11.17
C THR A 201 -9.91 -10.04 12.00
N SER A 202 -10.80 -10.23 12.98
CA SER A 202 -11.26 -9.18 13.90
C SER A 202 -10.09 -8.53 14.65
N ARG A 203 -9.17 -9.33 15.22
CA ARG A 203 -7.95 -8.81 15.88
C ARG A 203 -7.07 -7.98 14.95
N LYS A 204 -6.86 -8.43 13.72
CA LYS A 204 -6.10 -7.70 12.70
C LYS A 204 -6.82 -6.39 12.32
N ALA A 205 -8.14 -6.41 12.22
CA ALA A 205 -8.94 -5.23 11.97
C ALA A 205 -8.81 -4.20 13.10
N SER A 206 -8.99 -4.60 14.37
CA SER A 206 -8.81 -3.72 15.53
C SER A 206 -7.39 -3.12 15.60
N TRP A 207 -6.36 -3.91 15.27
CA TRP A 207 -4.98 -3.43 15.22
C TRP A 207 -4.73 -2.43 14.07
N LEU A 208 -5.34 -2.63 12.91
CA LEU A 208 -5.30 -1.67 11.80
C LEU A 208 -6.03 -0.36 12.14
N ILE A 209 -7.19 -0.42 12.81
CA ILE A 209 -7.88 0.77 13.33
C ILE A 209 -6.96 1.55 14.28
N TYR A 210 -6.32 0.86 15.24
CA TYR A 210 -5.35 1.47 16.16
C TYR A 210 -4.15 2.11 15.45
N LEU A 211 -3.64 1.47 14.39
CA LEU A 211 -2.57 2.06 13.56
C LEU A 211 -3.04 3.34 12.85
N ILE A 212 -4.21 3.29 12.20
CA ILE A 212 -4.80 4.43 11.48
C ILE A 212 -5.05 5.60 12.45
N SER A 213 -5.57 5.33 13.65
CA SER A 213 -5.76 6.37 14.68
C SER A 213 -4.45 6.98 15.18
N ARG A 214 -3.34 6.25 15.08
CA ARG A 214 -2.01 6.69 15.54
C ARG A 214 -1.18 7.36 14.44
N SER A 215 -1.60 7.31 13.18
CA SER A 215 -0.94 8.04 12.06
C SER A 215 -1.15 9.56 12.13
N HIS A 216 -0.59 10.19 13.16
CA HIS A 216 -0.21 11.59 13.07
C HIS A 216 0.82 11.73 11.93
N PRO A 217 0.61 12.65 10.97
CA PRO A 217 1.68 13.02 10.07
C PRO A 217 2.73 13.74 10.93
N THR A 218 3.76 13.03 11.37
CA THR A 218 4.99 13.67 11.85
C THR A 218 5.37 14.69 10.79
N PRO A 219 5.42 16.00 11.12
CA PRO A 219 5.86 16.98 10.14
C PRO A 219 7.24 16.53 9.69
N ALA A 220 7.40 16.29 8.39
CA ALA A 220 8.71 15.94 7.84
C ALA A 220 9.69 17.00 8.37
N PRO A 221 10.81 16.60 9.00
CA PRO A 221 11.72 17.56 9.59
C PRO A 221 12.07 18.58 8.51
N THR A 222 11.61 19.81 8.71
CA THR A 222 11.86 20.89 7.76
C THR A 222 13.36 21.03 7.72
N ASP A 223 14.00 20.61 6.63
CA ASP A 223 15.43 20.79 6.44
C ASP A 223 15.74 22.25 6.79
N PRO A 224 16.63 22.50 7.77
CA PRO A 224 16.85 23.85 8.27
C PRO A 224 17.22 24.72 7.07
N PRO A 225 16.56 25.88 6.89
CA PRO A 225 16.73 26.68 5.68
C PRO A 225 18.23 26.92 5.47
N PRO A 226 18.75 26.72 4.23
CA PRO A 226 20.19 26.74 3.99
C PRO A 226 20.76 28.05 4.52
N SER A 227 21.63 27.93 5.52
CA SER A 227 22.15 29.08 6.26
C SER A 227 23.11 29.85 5.35
N ASN A 228 22.56 30.78 4.57
CA ASN A 228 23.30 31.70 3.71
C ASN A 228 24.09 32.77 4.51
N THR A 229 24.59 32.40 5.69
CA THR A 229 25.48 33.20 6.54
C THR A 229 26.95 32.91 6.19
N ARG A 230 27.30 33.17 4.92
CA ARG A 230 28.67 33.38 4.45
C ARG A 230 28.65 34.27 3.20
N ASP A 231 28.65 35.58 3.42
CA ASP A 231 29.78 36.43 3.05
C ASP A 231 29.47 37.93 3.29
N THR A 232 29.76 38.38 4.51
CA THR A 232 30.31 39.73 4.72
C THR A 232 31.63 39.56 5.46
N ALA A 233 32.70 39.97 4.77
CA ALA A 233 34.08 39.65 5.12
C ALA A 233 34.50 40.09 6.53
N ASN A 234 35.23 39.21 7.24
CA ASN A 234 36.13 39.63 8.32
C ASN A 234 37.47 38.87 8.25
N PRO A 235 38.50 39.43 7.58
CA PRO A 235 39.78 38.76 7.40
C PRO A 235 40.83 39.23 8.43
N ALA A 236 40.82 38.68 9.64
CA ALA A 236 42.00 38.64 10.53
C ALA A 236 41.80 37.76 11.78
N HIS A 237 42.31 36.53 11.77
CA HIS A 237 42.89 35.96 13.00
C HIS A 237 43.88 34.81 12.70
N PRO A 238 45.17 34.95 13.02
CA PRO A 238 46.15 33.89 12.81
C PRO A 238 46.20 32.91 13.99
N ALA A 239 46.51 31.65 13.65
CA ALA A 239 47.17 30.63 14.47
C ALA A 239 46.62 30.30 15.88
N ARG A 240 45.89 29.17 16.00
CA ARG A 240 45.85 28.40 17.27
C ARG A 240 45.80 26.87 17.09
N ARG A 241 47.01 26.30 17.07
CA ARG A 241 47.47 24.97 17.53
C ARG A 241 46.47 23.79 17.60
N LYS A 242 46.83 22.69 16.92
CA LYS A 242 46.42 21.31 17.25
C LYS A 242 46.75 20.95 18.71
N PRO A 243 45.88 20.19 19.40
CA PRO A 243 46.27 19.17 20.37
C PRO A 243 46.21 17.75 19.76
N PRO A 244 46.90 16.75 20.35
CA PRO A 244 47.11 15.45 19.72
C PRO A 244 46.06 14.37 20.02
N ARG A 245 46.03 13.39 19.12
CA ARG A 245 45.51 12.02 19.25
C ARG A 245 45.71 11.43 20.67
N ALA A 246 44.63 11.03 21.32
CA ALA A 246 44.64 10.10 22.44
C ALA A 246 44.21 8.70 21.94
N THR A 247 44.86 7.67 22.46
CA THR A 247 44.66 6.24 22.17
C THR A 247 44.12 5.51 23.41
N ALA A 248 43.55 4.31 23.22
CA ALA A 248 42.93 3.47 24.28
C ALA A 248 41.64 4.11 24.86
N SER A 249 40.69 3.46 25.51
CA SER A 249 40.47 2.10 26.08
C SER A 249 38.94 1.88 26.11
N ASP A 250 38.31 0.71 26.37
CA ASP A 250 38.61 -0.74 26.31
C ASP A 250 37.27 -1.48 26.64
N SER A 251 37.27 -2.80 26.91
CA SER A 251 36.14 -3.65 27.40
C SER A 251 34.90 -3.74 26.46
N SER A 252 34.49 -4.92 25.97
CA SER A 252 34.07 -6.18 26.65
C SER A 252 32.72 -6.08 27.38
N ASP A 253 31.68 -6.73 26.83
CA ASP A 253 30.94 -7.80 27.55
C ASP A 253 29.93 -8.54 26.63
N PRO A 254 29.97 -9.89 26.56
CA PRO A 254 28.95 -10.70 25.90
C PRO A 254 28.36 -11.82 26.81
N ASP A 255 27.24 -11.56 27.51
CA ASP A 255 26.38 -12.57 28.18
C ASP A 255 25.09 -11.86 28.67
N SER A 256 23.89 -12.44 28.85
CA SER A 256 23.42 -13.83 28.79
C SER A 256 21.97 -13.94 28.27
N PRO A 257 21.54 -15.10 27.75
CA PRO A 257 20.13 -15.40 27.50
C PRO A 257 19.43 -16.02 28.74
N GLU A 258 18.50 -15.30 29.37
CA GLU A 258 17.68 -15.85 30.46
C GLU A 258 16.77 -16.99 29.97
N THR A 259 17.02 -18.20 30.47
CA THR A 259 16.22 -19.40 30.15
C THR A 259 15.04 -19.51 31.11
N LEU A 260 13.91 -18.89 30.76
CA LEU A 260 12.67 -18.97 31.56
C LEU A 260 12.12 -20.41 31.61
N THR A 261 12.43 -21.10 32.69
CA THR A 261 11.92 -22.45 32.99
C THR A 261 10.43 -22.37 33.36
N VAL A 262 9.56 -22.64 32.39
CA VAL A 262 8.10 -22.67 32.61
C VAL A 262 7.72 -23.92 33.40
N LYS A 263 7.32 -23.71 34.66
CA LYS A 263 6.81 -24.74 35.57
C LYS A 263 5.48 -25.30 35.03
N PRO A 264 5.36 -26.62 34.75
CA PRO A 264 4.12 -27.19 34.24
C PRO A 264 3.03 -27.13 35.32
N ALA A 265 1.87 -26.57 34.96
CA ALA A 265 0.73 -26.45 35.86
C ALA A 265 -0.05 -27.77 35.93
N THR A 266 -0.31 -28.25 37.15
CA THR A 266 -1.12 -29.45 37.43
C THR A 266 -2.54 -29.28 36.91
N PRO A 267 -3.09 -30.21 36.09
CA PRO A 267 -4.47 -30.13 35.64
C PRO A 267 -5.44 -30.44 36.80
N PRO A 268 -6.54 -29.68 36.97
CA PRO A 268 -7.56 -29.98 37.97
C PRO A 268 -8.37 -31.22 37.60
N ALA A 269 -8.77 -31.99 38.62
CA ALA A 269 -9.43 -33.29 38.45
C ALA A 269 -10.77 -33.22 37.70
N SER A 270 -11.00 -34.17 36.80
CA SER A 270 -12.27 -34.32 36.06
C SER A 270 -13.46 -34.54 37.00
N ARG A 271 -14.33 -33.53 37.13
CA ARG A 271 -15.68 -33.74 37.67
C ARG A 271 -16.52 -34.47 36.62
N ARG A 272 -16.76 -35.76 36.90
CA ARG A 272 -17.63 -36.66 36.13
C ARG A 272 -19.08 -36.16 36.18
N ALA A 273 -19.52 -35.47 35.12
CA ALA A 273 -20.91 -35.04 35.00
C ALA A 273 -21.81 -36.25 34.75
N THR A 274 -22.87 -36.38 35.55
CA THR A 274 -23.92 -37.40 35.37
C THR A 274 -24.87 -36.97 34.27
N HIS A 275 -24.98 -37.75 33.20
CA HIS A 275 -25.97 -37.51 32.14
C HIS A 275 -27.40 -37.66 32.69
N PRO A 276 -28.32 -36.71 32.43
CA PRO A 276 -29.73 -36.93 32.63
C PRO A 276 -30.29 -37.84 31.52
N THR A 277 -30.95 -38.93 31.92
CA THR A 277 -31.65 -39.85 31.02
C THR A 277 -32.77 -39.12 30.27
N SER A 278 -32.63 -38.98 28.95
CA SER A 278 -33.68 -38.39 28.12
C SER A 278 -34.86 -39.37 27.96
N GLN A 279 -36.02 -39.01 28.50
CA GLN A 279 -37.26 -39.76 28.29
C GLN A 279 -37.80 -39.48 26.88
N ARG A 280 -37.88 -40.54 26.07
CA ARG A 280 -38.52 -40.52 24.75
C ARG A 280 -40.06 -40.58 24.92
N PRO A 281 -40.84 -39.60 24.42
CA PRO A 281 -42.29 -39.68 24.47
C PRO A 281 -42.82 -40.80 23.55
N PRO A 282 -43.96 -41.43 23.90
CA PRO A 282 -44.57 -42.48 23.09
C PRO A 282 -45.24 -41.92 21.82
N PRO A 283 -45.41 -42.74 20.76
CA PRO A 283 -46.12 -42.31 19.55
C PRO A 283 -47.61 -42.09 19.83
N VAL A 284 -48.16 -41.04 19.23
CA VAL A 284 -49.61 -40.81 19.16
C VAL A 284 -50.17 -41.65 18.01
N THR A 285 -51.16 -42.48 18.30
CA THR A 285 -52.02 -43.22 17.34
C THR A 285 -53.30 -42.47 17.08
#